data_AF-A0A813T1M4-F1
#
_entry.id   AF-A0A813T1M4-F1
#
_cell.length_a   1.000
_cell.length_b   1.000
_cell.length_c   1.000
_cell.angle_alpha   90.00
_cell.angle_beta   90.00
_cell.angle_gamma   90.00
#
_symmetry.space_group_name_H-M   'P 1'
#
loop_
_entity.id
_entity.type
_entity.pdbx_description
1 polymer ?
#
loop_
_entity_poly.entity_id
_entity_poly.type
_entity_poly.pdbx_seq_one_letter_code
_entity_poly.pdbx_strand_id
1 'polypeptide(L)'
;MSWNILYEKTATVDEKGVIFVWIKHDNRWSLEFINDRNHPVIDMSWSHDERMTVIRYEDGFILADSVTGQCYWSTILNISQAKISAITWMPDVSHVILSITAGQLIIMDHHGNVIEIISLSIQSIKNNPMDITKFVNDDYILVRSLENEQILFLNNYQDQSSIVVDTELQNIKIDWSSPGEIFTVGGHKHLNDINYTNQIIFYTRRREFLHRVYIPQLVC
;
A
#
# COMPACT_ATOMS: atom_id res chain seq x y z
N MET A 1 1.74 -9.30 -4.55
CA MET A 1 2.82 -10.15 -4.01
C MET A 1 3.57 -9.35 -2.97
N SER A 2 3.94 -9.96 -1.86
CA SER A 2 4.72 -9.34 -0.79
C SER A 2 5.79 -10.31 -0.29
N TRP A 3 6.99 -9.81 0.00
CA TRP A 3 8.14 -10.61 0.44
C TRP A 3 8.47 -10.31 1.89
N ASN A 4 8.61 -11.37 2.69
CA ASN A 4 9.10 -11.34 4.06
C ASN A 4 10.54 -11.86 4.03
N ILE A 5 11.50 -10.97 4.27
CA ILE A 5 12.94 -11.21 4.13
C ILE A 5 13.43 -12.12 5.25
N LEU A 6 13.05 -11.83 6.50
CA LEU A 6 13.50 -12.46 7.72
C LEU A 6 13.13 -13.94 7.78
N TYR A 7 11.95 -14.29 7.28
CA TYR A 7 11.43 -15.66 7.27
C TYR A 7 11.47 -16.33 5.90
N GLU A 8 12.03 -15.65 4.89
CA GLU A 8 12.12 -16.10 3.50
C GLU A 8 10.77 -16.59 2.93
N LYS A 9 9.69 -15.84 3.23
CA LYS A 9 8.33 -16.17 2.79
C LYS A 9 7.83 -15.20 1.72
N THR A 10 7.25 -15.74 0.65
CA THR A 10 6.54 -14.95 -0.36
C THR A 10 5.04 -15.14 -0.20
N ALA A 11 4.29 -14.05 -0.05
CA ALA A 11 2.83 -14.07 -0.15
C ALA A 11 2.40 -13.59 -1.54
N THR A 12 1.55 -14.37 -2.21
CA THR A 12 0.90 -13.99 -3.47
C THR A 12 -0.61 -14.00 -3.29
N VAL A 13 -1.32 -13.08 -3.93
CA VAL A 13 -2.78 -13.04 -3.97
C VAL A 13 -3.21 -13.20 -5.42
N ASP A 14 -4.10 -14.13 -5.70
CA ASP A 14 -4.65 -14.34 -7.04
C ASP A 14 -5.79 -13.37 -7.38
N GLU A 15 -6.33 -13.48 -8.59
CA GLU A 15 -7.45 -12.65 -9.06
C GLU A 15 -8.76 -12.81 -8.27
N LYS A 16 -8.89 -13.90 -7.50
CA LYS A 16 -10.05 -14.19 -6.65
C LYS A 16 -9.84 -13.74 -5.21
N GLY A 17 -8.68 -13.16 -4.89
CA GLY A 17 -8.32 -12.75 -3.54
C GLY A 17 -7.90 -13.90 -2.63
N VAL A 18 -7.43 -15.02 -3.19
CA VAL A 18 -6.85 -16.13 -2.42
C VAL A 18 -5.36 -15.88 -2.20
N ILE A 19 -4.96 -15.88 -0.93
CA ILE A 19 -3.56 -15.82 -0.51
C ILE A 19 -2.93 -17.20 -0.63
N PHE A 20 -1.72 -17.23 -1.19
CA PHE A 20 -0.80 -18.34 -1.15
C PHE A 20 0.50 -17.87 -0.50
N VAL A 21 0.94 -18.54 0.57
CA VAL A 21 2.25 -18.28 1.19
C VAL A 21 3.21 -19.39 0.81
N TRP A 22 4.32 -19.00 0.21
CA TRP A 22 5.38 -19.85 -0.26
C TRP A 22 6.59 -19.70 0.64
N ILE A 23 7.18 -20.83 1.02
CA ILE A 23 8.46 -20.88 1.73
C ILE A 23 9.51 -21.54 0.84
N LYS A 24 10.74 -21.06 0.92
CA LYS A 24 11.88 -21.66 0.22
C LYS A 24 12.68 -22.52 1.20
N HIS A 25 12.83 -23.81 0.87
CA HIS A 25 13.67 -24.74 1.63
C HIS A 25 14.59 -25.49 0.67
N ASP A 26 15.90 -25.51 0.94
CA ASP A 26 16.92 -26.14 0.08
C ASP A 26 16.79 -25.79 -1.41
N ASN A 27 16.61 -24.50 -1.69
CA ASN A 27 16.39 -23.98 -3.05
C ASN A 27 15.13 -24.49 -3.77
N ARG A 28 14.17 -25.05 -3.04
CA ARG A 28 12.87 -25.46 -3.58
C ARG A 28 11.76 -24.65 -2.93
N TRP A 29 10.80 -24.20 -3.74
CA TRP A 29 9.60 -23.54 -3.25
C TRP A 29 8.54 -24.58 -2.89
N SER A 30 7.95 -24.42 -1.72
CA SER A 30 6.79 -25.19 -1.26
C SER A 30 5.69 -24.25 -0.78
N LEU A 31 4.45 -24.64 -1.04
CA LEU A 31 3.28 -23.95 -0.52
C LEU A 31 3.11 -24.30 0.95
N GLU A 32 3.05 -23.29 1.80
CA GLU A 32 2.94 -23.42 3.25
C GLU A 32 1.51 -23.11 3.73
N PHE A 33 0.86 -22.10 3.14
CA PHE A 33 -0.45 -21.64 3.59
C PHE A 33 -1.34 -21.20 2.43
N ILE A 34 -2.64 -21.47 2.56
CA ILE A 34 -3.72 -20.92 1.76
C ILE A 34 -4.80 -20.44 2.73
N ASN A 35 -5.37 -19.25 2.53
CA ASN A 35 -6.48 -18.80 3.36
C ASN A 35 -7.76 -19.60 3.06
N ASP A 36 -8.56 -19.89 4.08
CA ASP A 36 -9.82 -20.63 3.97
C ASP A 36 -11.05 -19.73 4.23
N ARG A 37 -11.03 -18.51 3.67
CA ARG A 37 -12.17 -17.59 3.75
C ARG A 37 -12.89 -17.48 2.41
N ASN A 38 -14.22 -17.40 2.48
CA ASN A 38 -15.10 -17.23 1.33
C ASN A 38 -15.16 -15.77 0.81
N HIS A 39 -14.38 -14.87 1.41
CA HIS A 39 -14.30 -13.47 0.99
C HIS A 39 -12.91 -13.20 0.42
N PRO A 40 -12.81 -12.48 -0.71
CA PRO A 40 -11.54 -12.09 -1.30
C PRO A 40 -10.70 -11.22 -0.35
N VAL A 41 -9.39 -11.45 -0.33
CA VAL A 41 -8.43 -10.50 0.23
C VAL A 41 -8.29 -9.33 -0.73
N ILE A 42 -8.43 -8.11 -0.21
CA ILE A 42 -8.27 -6.88 -1.00
C ILE A 42 -6.88 -6.30 -0.84
N ASP A 43 -6.30 -6.38 0.37
CA ASP A 43 -4.95 -5.88 0.62
C ASP A 43 -4.30 -6.59 1.82
N MET A 44 -2.97 -6.61 1.84
CA MET A 44 -2.18 -7.18 2.94
C MET A 44 -0.82 -6.51 3.06
N SER A 45 -0.31 -6.42 4.29
CA SER A 45 1.01 -5.85 4.57
C SER A 45 1.72 -6.58 5.70
N TRP A 46 3.00 -6.91 5.48
CA TRP A 46 3.89 -7.38 6.55
C TRP A 46 4.25 -6.20 7.45
N SER A 47 4.42 -6.46 8.75
CA SER A 47 4.98 -5.49 9.68
C SER A 47 6.45 -5.22 9.34
N HIS A 48 6.95 -4.04 9.73
CA HIS A 48 8.32 -3.64 9.46
C HIS A 48 9.38 -4.48 10.20
N ASP A 49 9.00 -5.10 11.32
CA ASP A 49 9.82 -6.10 12.01
C ASP A 49 9.65 -7.53 11.44
N GLU A 50 8.80 -7.66 10.42
CA GLU A 50 8.53 -8.87 9.64
C GLU A 50 7.92 -10.04 10.42
N ARG A 51 7.42 -9.78 11.64
CA ARG A 51 6.85 -10.81 12.52
C ARG A 51 5.36 -11.01 12.36
N MET A 52 4.66 -10.01 11.84
CA MET A 52 3.21 -9.99 11.71
C MET A 52 2.80 -9.64 10.29
N THR A 53 1.62 -10.08 9.89
CA THR A 53 0.92 -9.59 8.71
C THR A 53 -0.40 -9.01 9.15
N VAL A 54 -0.84 -7.94 8.49
CA VAL A 54 -2.23 -7.51 8.54
C VAL A 54 -2.88 -7.79 7.20
N ILE A 55 -4.07 -8.38 7.23
CA ILE A 55 -4.82 -8.81 6.06
C ILE A 55 -6.20 -8.19 6.14
N ARG A 56 -6.66 -7.63 5.03
CA ARG A 56 -7.98 -7.04 4.92
C ARG A 56 -8.77 -7.71 3.81
N TYR A 57 -10.00 -8.06 4.13
CA TYR A 57 -10.94 -8.76 3.26
C TYR A 57 -12.01 -7.81 2.71
N GLU A 58 -12.71 -8.26 1.66
CA GLU A 58 -13.77 -7.51 0.99
C GLU A 58 -14.95 -7.20 1.90
N ASP A 59 -15.29 -8.13 2.81
CA ASP A 59 -16.37 -8.04 3.79
C ASP A 59 -16.06 -7.09 4.96
N GLY A 60 -14.92 -6.41 4.94
CA GLY A 60 -14.47 -5.53 6.02
C GLY A 60 -13.83 -6.26 7.20
N PHE A 61 -13.68 -7.59 7.11
CA PHE A 61 -12.89 -8.34 8.10
C PHE A 61 -11.41 -7.97 7.97
N ILE A 62 -10.80 -7.65 9.10
CA ILE A 62 -9.38 -7.32 9.21
C ILE A 62 -8.78 -8.25 10.25
N LEU A 63 -7.60 -8.78 9.94
CA LEU A 63 -6.90 -9.78 10.73
C LEU A 63 -5.43 -9.40 10.85
N ALA A 64 -4.89 -9.43 12.06
CA ALA A 64 -3.45 -9.41 12.28
C ALA A 64 -2.99 -10.76 12.81
N ASP A 65 -2.12 -11.41 12.04
CA ASP A 65 -1.57 -12.73 12.34
C ASP A 65 -0.05 -12.66 12.45
N SER A 66 0.55 -13.59 13.19
CA SER A 66 1.98 -13.84 13.13
C SER A 66 2.38 -14.42 11.77
N VAL A 67 3.67 -14.36 11.45
CA VAL A 67 4.26 -15.04 10.29
C VAL A 67 4.07 -16.57 10.27
N THR A 68 3.70 -17.15 11.41
CA THR A 68 3.39 -18.59 11.56
C THR A 68 1.88 -18.87 11.59
N GLY A 69 1.03 -17.87 11.36
CA GLY A 69 -0.43 -18.02 11.32
C GLY A 69 -1.13 -17.99 12.68
N GLN A 70 -0.47 -17.50 13.73
CA GLN A 70 -1.14 -17.28 15.02
C GLN A 70 -1.89 -15.95 14.98
N CYS A 71 -3.21 -15.98 15.18
CA CYS A 71 -4.01 -14.76 15.29
C CYS A 71 -3.69 -13.98 16.57
N TYR A 72 -3.30 -12.71 16.39
CA TYR A 72 -3.15 -11.74 17.47
C TYR A 72 -4.48 -11.03 17.75
N TRP A 73 -5.13 -10.54 16.70
CA TRP A 73 -6.44 -9.90 16.79
C TRP A 73 -7.17 -9.92 15.44
N SER A 74 -8.48 -9.80 15.50
CA SER A 74 -9.33 -9.61 14.33
C SER A 74 -10.49 -8.68 14.65
N THR A 75 -10.94 -7.91 13.67
CA THR A 75 -12.08 -7.00 13.80
C THR A 75 -12.89 -6.95 12.51
N ILE A 76 -14.13 -6.48 12.58
CA ILE A 76 -14.97 -6.22 11.40
C ILE A 76 -15.26 -4.73 11.36
N LEU A 77 -14.79 -4.07 10.31
CA LEU A 77 -14.99 -2.65 10.13
C LEU A 77 -16.10 -2.40 9.11
N ASN A 78 -17.26 -1.96 9.61
CA ASN A 78 -18.41 -1.62 8.79
C ASN A 78 -18.34 -0.16 8.34
N ILE A 79 -17.83 0.09 7.13
CA ILE A 79 -17.82 1.42 6.53
C ILE A 79 -18.97 1.49 5.52
N SER A 80 -20.09 2.06 5.95
CA SER A 80 -21.21 2.35 5.07
C SER A 80 -20.79 3.43 4.07
N GLN A 81 -20.87 3.12 2.76
CA GLN A 81 -20.71 4.04 1.61
C GLN A 81 -19.27 4.26 1.08
N ALA A 82 -18.24 3.66 1.67
CA ALA A 82 -16.88 3.77 1.14
C ALA A 82 -16.11 2.46 1.25
N LYS A 83 -15.09 2.29 0.40
CA LYS A 83 -14.23 1.09 0.43
C LYS A 83 -12.94 1.46 1.13
N ILE A 84 -12.42 0.58 1.98
CA ILE A 84 -11.00 0.65 2.33
C ILE A 84 -10.20 0.50 1.02
N SER A 85 -9.15 1.25 0.82
CA SER A 85 -8.28 1.15 -0.36
C SER A 85 -7.00 0.41 -0.04
N ALA A 86 -6.35 0.76 1.08
CA ALA A 86 -5.14 0.08 1.55
C ALA A 86 -5.10 -0.10 3.07
N ILE A 87 -4.22 -1.01 3.50
CA ILE A 87 -3.88 -1.27 4.89
C ILE A 87 -2.37 -1.41 5.06
N THR A 88 -1.80 -0.81 6.10
CA THR A 88 -0.39 -1.01 6.43
C THR A 88 -0.09 -0.74 7.91
N TRP A 89 1.05 -1.24 8.36
CA TRP A 89 1.58 -0.94 9.68
C TRP A 89 2.22 0.45 9.73
N MET A 90 2.17 1.07 10.90
CA MET A 90 3.13 2.12 11.24
C MET A 90 4.54 1.52 11.30
N PRO A 91 5.59 2.32 11.06
CA PRO A 91 6.96 1.80 10.97
C PRO A 91 7.53 1.31 12.29
N ASP A 92 7.11 1.91 13.41
CA ASP A 92 7.36 1.42 14.76
C ASP A 92 6.48 0.22 15.16
N VAL A 93 5.61 -0.24 14.26
CA VAL A 93 4.69 -1.38 14.42
C VAL A 93 3.66 -1.17 15.56
N SER A 94 3.48 0.06 16.04
CA SER A 94 2.59 0.36 17.16
C SER A 94 1.10 0.34 16.79
N HIS A 95 0.79 0.67 15.53
CA HIS A 95 -0.58 0.80 15.03
C HIS A 95 -0.70 0.26 13.60
N VAL A 96 -1.95 -0.03 13.22
CA VAL A 96 -2.34 -0.28 11.83
C VAL A 96 -3.11 0.92 11.32
N ILE A 97 -2.86 1.32 10.08
CA ILE A 97 -3.56 2.42 9.43
C ILE A 97 -4.24 1.91 8.17
N LEU A 98 -5.50 2.28 8.02
CA LEU A 98 -6.32 2.02 6.85
C LEU A 98 -6.59 3.32 6.12
N SER A 99 -6.58 3.26 4.79
CA SER A 99 -7.08 4.35 3.95
C SER A 99 -8.44 4.00 3.39
N ILE A 100 -9.33 4.98 3.31
CA ILE A 100 -10.68 4.84 2.77
C ILE A 100 -10.79 5.72 1.53
N THR A 101 -11.51 5.22 0.51
CA THR A 101 -11.76 5.94 -0.74
C THR A 101 -12.47 7.30 -0.55
N ALA A 102 -13.11 7.52 0.59
CA ALA A 102 -13.72 8.79 0.98
C ALA A 102 -12.71 9.83 1.53
N GLY A 103 -11.40 9.57 1.43
CA GLY A 103 -10.35 10.48 1.89
C GLY A 103 -10.17 10.51 3.40
N GLN A 104 -10.38 9.35 4.04
CA GLN A 104 -10.19 9.19 5.47
C GLN A 104 -9.07 8.19 5.76
N LEU A 105 -8.33 8.42 6.84
CA LEU A 105 -7.44 7.45 7.45
C LEU A 105 -8.08 6.94 8.74
N ILE A 106 -8.03 5.64 8.98
CA ILE A 106 -8.46 5.02 10.24
C ILE A 106 -7.23 4.44 10.90
N ILE A 107 -6.97 4.83 12.14
CA ILE A 107 -5.87 4.32 12.94
C ILE A 107 -6.44 3.31 13.94
N MET A 108 -5.80 2.14 14.00
CA MET A 108 -6.15 1.04 14.89
C MET A 108 -5.00 0.69 15.84
N ASP A 109 -5.34 0.38 17.09
CA ASP A 109 -4.37 -0.08 18.09
C ASP A 109 -3.96 -1.56 17.89
N HIS A 110 -3.05 -2.03 18.73
CA HIS A 110 -2.57 -3.42 18.76
C HIS A 110 -3.61 -4.46 19.21
N HIS A 111 -4.83 -4.04 19.52
CA HIS A 111 -5.98 -4.90 19.81
C HIS A 111 -7.02 -4.89 18.67
N GLY A 112 -6.78 -4.13 17.59
CA GLY A 112 -7.72 -3.98 16.48
C GLY A 112 -8.88 -3.02 16.76
N ASN A 113 -8.77 -2.17 17.80
CA ASN A 113 -9.75 -1.13 18.06
C ASN A 113 -9.41 0.12 17.26
N VAL A 114 -10.45 0.77 16.70
CA VAL A 114 -10.30 2.09 16.10
C VAL A 114 -10.00 3.12 17.20
N ILE A 115 -8.87 3.80 17.10
CA ILE A 115 -8.48 4.87 18.03
C ILE A 115 -8.76 6.26 17.45
N GLU A 116 -8.62 6.43 16.14
CA GLU A 116 -8.75 7.74 15.49
C GLU A 116 -9.23 7.58 14.05
N ILE A 117 -10.04 8.55 13.58
CA ILE A 117 -10.44 8.69 12.18
C ILE A 117 -10.07 10.11 11.74
N ILE A 118 -9.23 10.21 10.72
CA ILE A 118 -8.67 11.47 10.24
C ILE A 118 -9.22 11.73 8.85
N SER A 119 -9.83 12.90 8.66
CA SER A 119 -10.30 13.34 7.34
C SER A 119 -9.23 14.18 6.67
N LEU A 120 -8.71 13.71 5.53
CA LEU A 120 -7.70 14.41 4.75
C LEU A 120 -8.36 15.56 3.99
N SER A 121 -8.20 16.78 4.47
CA SER A 121 -8.84 17.99 3.92
C SER A 121 -8.00 18.65 2.82
N ILE A 122 -7.53 17.86 1.86
CA ILE A 122 -6.56 18.32 0.87
C ILE A 122 -7.27 18.99 -0.30
N GLN A 123 -7.02 20.29 -0.51
CA GLN A 123 -7.72 21.11 -1.50
C GLN A 123 -7.62 20.59 -2.94
N SER A 124 -6.48 19.98 -3.32
CA SER A 124 -6.30 19.39 -4.65
C SER A 124 -7.13 18.12 -4.89
N ILE A 125 -7.73 17.57 -3.83
CA ILE A 125 -8.43 16.27 -3.83
C ILE A 125 -9.86 16.39 -3.26
N LYS A 126 -10.29 17.60 -2.93
CA LYS A 126 -11.69 17.85 -2.54
C LYS A 126 -12.60 17.33 -3.66
N ASN A 127 -13.35 16.28 -3.34
CA ASN A 127 -14.38 15.59 -4.14
C ASN A 127 -13.94 14.40 -5.01
N ASN A 128 -12.67 13.96 -4.95
CA ASN A 128 -12.21 12.83 -5.76
C ASN A 128 -12.00 11.57 -4.90
N PRO A 129 -12.40 10.38 -5.36
CA PRO A 129 -12.11 9.14 -4.66
C PRO A 129 -10.59 8.94 -4.56
N MET A 130 -10.12 8.56 -3.38
CA MET A 130 -8.70 8.34 -3.10
C MET A 130 -8.36 6.84 -3.19
N ASP A 131 -7.18 6.49 -3.69
CA ASP A 131 -6.71 5.09 -3.66
C ASP A 131 -5.30 5.01 -3.12
N ILE A 132 -5.21 4.13 -2.14
CA ILE A 132 -4.02 3.62 -1.48
C ILE A 132 -3.14 4.69 -0.83
N THR A 133 -3.07 4.55 0.49
CA THR A 133 -1.97 5.03 1.30
C THR A 133 -0.90 3.93 1.44
N LYS A 134 0.34 4.19 1.04
CA LYS A 134 1.50 3.38 1.46
C LYS A 134 2.32 4.23 2.43
N PHE A 135 2.47 3.78 3.67
CA PHE A 135 3.39 4.42 4.61
C PHE A 135 4.79 3.98 4.28
N VAL A 136 5.70 4.94 4.29
CA VAL A 136 7.13 4.66 4.16
C VAL A 136 7.84 5.41 5.25
N ASN A 137 8.42 4.63 6.16
CA ASN A 137 9.21 5.06 7.31
C ASN A 137 8.47 5.96 8.31
N ASP A 138 9.14 6.25 9.44
CA ASP A 138 8.61 6.99 10.60
C ASP A 138 8.10 8.40 10.27
N ASP A 139 8.50 8.94 9.12
CA ASP A 139 8.36 10.35 8.79
C ASP A 139 7.33 10.63 7.68
N TYR A 140 6.88 9.64 6.89
CA TYR A 140 6.09 9.94 5.70
C TYR A 140 4.92 9.00 5.39
N ILE A 141 3.83 9.64 4.98
CA ILE A 141 2.64 8.99 4.42
C ILE A 141 2.54 9.39 2.97
N LEU A 142 2.53 8.40 2.09
CA LEU A 142 2.12 8.63 0.71
C LEU A 142 0.65 8.34 0.55
N VAL A 143 -0.06 9.28 -0.05
CA VAL A 143 -1.43 9.06 -0.46
C VAL A 143 -1.55 9.40 -1.93
N ARG A 144 -2.11 8.50 -2.74
CA ARG A 144 -2.34 8.78 -4.16
C ARG A 144 -3.79 9.19 -4.39
N SER A 145 -3.96 10.20 -5.24
CA SER A 145 -5.26 10.58 -5.79
C SER A 145 -5.53 9.82 -7.08
N LEU A 146 -6.70 9.19 -7.20
CA LEU A 146 -7.04 8.36 -8.36
C LEU A 146 -7.32 9.14 -9.63
N GLU A 147 -8.00 10.28 -9.52
CA GLU A 147 -8.53 10.95 -10.71
C GLU A 147 -7.48 11.74 -11.48
N ASN A 148 -6.49 12.29 -10.78
CA ASN A 148 -5.47 13.14 -11.36
C ASN A 148 -4.05 12.58 -11.20
N GLU A 149 -3.91 11.37 -10.66
CA GLU A 149 -2.64 10.67 -10.47
C GLU A 149 -1.61 11.46 -9.65
N GLN A 150 -2.10 12.42 -8.86
CA GLN A 150 -1.28 13.21 -7.97
C GLN A 150 -0.86 12.41 -6.76
N ILE A 151 0.41 12.58 -6.38
CA ILE A 151 0.98 11.95 -5.19
C ILE A 151 1.02 13.01 -4.09
N LEU A 152 0.35 12.72 -2.99
CA LEU A 152 0.42 13.49 -1.76
C LEU A 152 1.48 12.91 -0.84
N PHE A 153 2.31 13.81 -0.33
CA PHE A 153 3.23 13.54 0.76
C PHE A 153 2.72 14.25 2.01
N LEU A 154 2.49 13.48 3.07
CA LEU A 154 2.22 14.01 4.42
C LEU A 154 3.43 13.68 5.29
N ASN A 155 3.94 14.65 6.08
CA ASN A 155 5.05 14.40 7.00
C ASN A 155 4.61 13.64 8.28
N ASN A 156 3.31 13.42 8.46
CA ASN A 156 2.69 12.48 9.41
C ASN A 156 1.17 12.48 9.15
N TYR A 157 0.42 11.64 9.88
CA TYR A 157 -1.03 11.51 9.70
C TYR A 157 -1.83 12.73 10.19
N GLN A 158 -1.21 13.58 11.01
CA GLN A 158 -1.80 14.83 11.50
C GLN A 158 -1.44 16.04 10.63
N ASP A 159 -0.55 15.85 9.66
CA ASP A 159 -0.02 16.93 8.84
C ASP A 159 -1.07 17.39 7.84
N GLN A 160 -1.44 18.67 7.95
CA GLN A 160 -2.36 19.32 7.02
C GLN A 160 -1.63 19.95 5.83
N SER A 161 -0.29 20.04 5.90
CA SER A 161 0.52 20.43 4.76
C SER A 161 0.73 19.22 3.86
N SER A 162 0.14 19.28 2.67
CA SER A 162 0.38 18.28 1.64
C SER A 162 1.23 18.89 0.54
N ILE A 163 2.24 18.15 0.13
CA ILE A 163 3.01 18.49 -1.07
C ILE A 163 2.57 17.54 -2.17
N VAL A 164 2.09 18.14 -3.26
CA VAL A 164 1.67 17.43 -4.47
C VAL A 164 2.89 17.26 -5.37
N VAL A 165 3.21 16.02 -5.71
CA VAL A 165 4.15 15.71 -6.80
C VAL A 165 3.33 15.33 -8.02
N ASP A 166 3.39 16.19 -9.04
CA ASP A 166 2.86 15.89 -10.37
C ASP A 166 3.95 15.20 -11.19
N THR A 167 3.68 13.98 -11.61
CA THR A 167 4.62 13.17 -12.39
C THR A 167 4.33 13.20 -13.89
N GLU A 168 3.17 13.73 -14.29
CA GLU A 168 2.60 13.65 -15.64
C GLU A 168 2.41 12.20 -16.14
N LEU A 169 2.51 11.20 -15.27
CA LEU A 169 2.30 9.79 -15.56
C LEU A 169 0.87 9.37 -15.25
N GLN A 170 0.38 8.38 -15.99
CA GLN A 170 -0.90 7.71 -15.76
C GLN A 170 -0.70 6.26 -15.34
N ASN A 171 -1.72 5.66 -14.71
CA ASN A 171 -1.69 4.31 -14.15
C ASN A 171 -0.45 4.06 -13.30
N ILE A 172 -0.15 5.01 -12.40
CA ILE A 172 1.10 4.98 -11.67
C ILE A 172 1.13 3.84 -10.63
N LYS A 173 2.34 3.41 -10.28
CA LYS A 173 2.64 2.58 -9.12
C LYS A 173 3.80 3.21 -8.39
N ILE A 174 3.71 3.21 -7.07
CA ILE A 174 4.69 3.86 -6.21
C ILE A 174 5.28 2.82 -5.27
N ASP A 175 6.59 2.86 -5.12
CA ASP A 175 7.31 2.03 -4.18
C ASP A 175 8.58 2.71 -3.68
N TRP A 176 9.06 2.31 -2.52
CA TRP A 176 10.23 2.91 -1.88
C TRP A 176 11.36 1.92 -1.70
N SER A 177 12.57 2.46 -1.66
CA SER A 177 13.72 1.74 -1.15
C SER A 177 13.51 1.34 0.32
N SER A 178 14.01 0.18 0.73
CA SER A 178 13.95 -0.31 2.12
C SER A 178 14.39 0.70 3.21
N PRO A 179 15.36 1.62 2.98
CA PRO A 179 15.70 2.68 3.94
C PRO A 179 14.75 3.89 3.94
N GLY A 180 13.78 3.96 3.02
CA GLY A 180 12.91 5.13 2.84
C GLY A 180 13.61 6.39 2.31
N GLU A 181 14.82 6.28 1.76
CA GLU A 181 15.58 7.44 1.25
C GLU A 181 15.20 7.84 -0.18
N ILE A 182 14.72 6.87 -0.96
CA ILE A 182 14.34 7.04 -2.36
C ILE A 182 12.94 6.44 -2.57
N PHE A 183 12.12 7.15 -3.32
CA PHE A 183 10.88 6.60 -3.86
C PHE A 183 10.88 6.61 -5.37
N THR A 184 10.11 5.69 -5.93
CA THR A 184 9.98 5.51 -7.37
C THR A 184 8.52 5.58 -7.77
N VAL A 185 8.27 6.22 -8.90
CA VAL A 185 6.96 6.27 -9.54
C VAL A 185 7.10 5.66 -10.92
N GLY A 186 6.55 4.46 -11.09
CA GLY A 186 6.42 3.80 -12.37
C GLY A 186 5.06 4.11 -12.99
N GLY A 187 4.99 4.31 -14.30
CA GLY A 187 3.74 4.57 -15.00
C GLY A 187 3.97 4.75 -16.48
N HIS A 188 2.96 5.28 -17.18
CA HIS A 188 3.08 5.58 -18.60
C HIS A 188 2.69 7.02 -18.90
N LYS A 189 3.40 7.64 -19.84
CA LYS A 189 3.10 8.98 -20.34
C LYS A 189 2.58 8.88 -21.76
N HIS A 190 1.36 9.36 -22.00
CA HIS A 190 0.82 9.50 -23.36
C HIS A 190 1.63 10.52 -24.15
N LEU A 191 2.05 10.13 -25.35
CA LEU A 191 2.60 11.04 -26.36
C LEU A 191 1.48 11.53 -27.28
N ASN A 192 0.56 10.64 -27.63
CA ASN A 192 -0.58 10.83 -28.53
C ASN A 192 -1.69 9.81 -28.16
N ASP A 193 -2.83 9.82 -28.87
CA ASP A 193 -3.97 8.91 -28.61
C ASP A 193 -3.62 7.41 -28.62
N ILE A 194 -2.57 7.02 -29.35
CA ILE A 194 -2.20 5.61 -29.58
C ILE A 194 -0.83 5.25 -28.98
N ASN A 195 -0.01 6.25 -28.65
CA ASN A 195 1.38 6.06 -28.27
C ASN A 195 1.60 6.48 -26.81
N TYR A 196 2.23 5.61 -26.04
CA TYR A 196 2.64 5.88 -24.67
C TYR A 196 4.09 5.47 -24.44
N THR A 197 4.74 6.08 -23.46
CA THR A 197 6.08 5.68 -23.01
C THR A 197 6.01 5.22 -21.57
N ASN A 198 6.49 4.01 -21.32
CA ASN A 198 6.61 3.49 -19.96
C ASN A 198 7.85 4.11 -19.32
N GLN A 199 7.71 4.63 -18.11
CA GLN A 199 8.76 5.36 -17.40
C GLN A 199 8.77 4.98 -15.92
N ILE A 200 9.96 4.99 -15.33
CA ILE A 200 10.16 4.99 -13.88
C ILE A 200 10.89 6.28 -13.53
N ILE A 201 10.34 7.05 -12.59
CA ILE A 201 10.93 8.26 -12.07
C ILE A 201 11.38 8.03 -10.63
N PHE A 202 12.61 8.42 -10.32
CA PHE A 202 13.23 8.31 -9.01
C PHE A 202 13.26 9.68 -8.35
N TYR A 203 12.94 9.73 -7.07
CA TYR A 203 12.95 10.94 -6.26
C TYR A 203 13.62 10.67 -4.92
N THR A 204 14.25 11.70 -4.34
CA THR A 204 14.71 11.66 -2.94
C THR A 204 13.51 11.68 -1.99
N ARG A 205 13.70 11.30 -0.73
CA ARG A 205 12.72 11.52 0.34
C ARG A 205 12.27 12.97 0.49
N ARG A 206 13.09 13.93 0.03
CA ARG A 206 12.75 15.37 0.00
C ARG A 206 11.91 15.77 -1.20
N ARG A 207 11.53 14.82 -2.06
CA ARG A 207 10.75 14.98 -3.29
C ARG A 207 11.52 15.66 -4.42
N GLU A 208 12.85 15.64 -4.33
CA GLU A 208 13.70 16.16 -5.40
C GLU A 208 13.84 15.08 -6.47
N PHE A 209 13.64 15.46 -7.73
CA PHE A 209 13.89 14.57 -8.86
C PHE A 209 15.35 14.10 -8.87
N LEU A 210 15.56 12.79 -8.95
CA LEU A 210 16.87 12.19 -9.10
C LEU A 210 17.14 11.76 -10.54
N HIS A 211 16.28 10.91 -11.08
CA HIS A 211 16.52 10.27 -12.36
C HIS A 211 15.23 9.75 -13.00
N ARG A 212 15.27 9.49 -14.31
CA ARG A 212 14.18 8.86 -15.07
C ARG A 212 14.73 7.78 -15.99
N VAL A 213 14.08 6.64 -15.98
CA VAL A 213 14.38 5.50 -16.86
C VAL A 213 13.18 5.26 -17.77
N TYR A 214 13.43 5.10 -19.06
CA TYR A 214 12.43 4.68 -20.04
C TYR A 214 12.45 3.16 -20.14
N ILE A 215 11.29 2.53 -19.95
CA ILE A 215 11.14 1.09 -20.13
C ILE A 215 10.80 0.82 -21.59
N PRO A 216 11.59 -0.02 -22.30
CA PRO A 216 11.28 -0.41 -23.67
C PRO A 216 9.88 -1.01 -23.78
N GLN A 217 9.15 -0.69 -24.85
CA GLN A 217 7.95 -1.44 -25.17
C GLN A 217 8.37 -2.84 -25.63
N LEU A 218 7.79 -3.88 -25.02
CA LEU A 218 7.85 -5.22 -25.58
C LEU A 218 7.03 -5.19 -26.87
N VAL A 219 7.71 -5.21 -28.01
CA VAL A 219 7.08 -5.52 -29.29
C VAL A 219 6.80 -7.01 -29.26
N CYS A 220 5.57 -7.38 -28.91
CA CYS A 220 5.07 -8.76 -29.04
C CYS A 220 4.81 -9.10 -30.51
#